data_AF-A0A5J5RSR9-F1
#
_entry.id   AF-A0A5J5RSR9-F1
#
_cell.length_a   1.000
_cell.length_b   1.000
_cell.length_c   1.000
_cell.angle_alpha   90.00
_cell.angle_beta   90.00
_cell.angle_gamma   90.00
#
_symmetry.space_group_name_H-M   'P 1'
#
loop_
_entity.id
_entity.type
_entity.pdbx_description
1 polymer ?
#
loop_
_entity_poly.entity_id
_entity_poly.type
_entity_poly.pdbx_seq_one_letter_code
_entity_poly.pdbx_strand_id
1 'polypeptide(L)'
;MSPKFMMLILLAMILALQFQVLKSCVEEERVGLLQFKEFVESEGYDADHLFPSWSGDPLSDCCSWERVTCNSSTGRVIQLSLNNTRKYRRCSYDSNWYVNLALFQPFVHLTTLDLSFNAIGGWIENQGTYLILT
;
A
#
# COMPACT_ATOMS: atom_id res chain seq x y z
N MET A 1 -41.57 -18.43 2.71
CA MET A 1 -41.26 -17.06 3.22
C MET A 1 -41.98 -16.04 2.34
N SER A 2 -42.47 -14.93 2.89
CA SER A 2 -43.21 -13.94 2.10
C SER A 2 -42.27 -13.10 1.21
N PRO A 3 -42.73 -12.56 0.07
CA PRO A 3 -41.92 -11.70 -0.79
C PRO A 3 -41.33 -10.49 -0.05
N LYS A 4 -42.08 -9.95 0.93
CA LYS A 4 -41.64 -8.87 1.81
C LYS A 4 -40.45 -9.28 2.67
N PHE A 5 -40.47 -10.50 3.20
CA PHE A 5 -39.37 -11.04 3.99
C PHE A 5 -38.11 -11.27 3.13
N MET A 6 -38.27 -11.73 1.89
CA MET A 6 -37.14 -11.84 0.95
C MET A 6 -36.52 -10.47 0.61
N MET A 7 -37.34 -9.44 0.36
CA MET A 7 -36.81 -8.09 0.12
C MET A 7 -36.04 -7.53 1.32
N LEU A 8 -36.51 -7.77 2.55
CA LEU A 8 -35.81 -7.32 3.77
C LEU A 8 -34.45 -8.00 3.92
N ILE A 9 -34.35 -9.31 3.63
CA ILE A 9 -33.07 -10.03 3.65
C ILE A 9 -32.12 -9.47 2.58
N LEU A 10 -32.60 -9.26 1.36
CA LEU A 10 -31.79 -8.64 0.28
C LEU A 10 -31.27 -7.25 0.66
N LEU A 11 -32.13 -6.41 1.23
CA LEU A 11 -31.74 -5.07 1.68
C LEU A 11 -30.68 -5.14 2.78
N ALA A 12 -30.84 -6.04 3.76
CA ALA A 12 -29.87 -6.26 4.83
C ALA A 12 -28.52 -6.75 4.29
N MET A 13 -28.51 -7.65 3.31
CA MET A 13 -27.28 -8.11 2.66
C MET A 13 -26.57 -6.98 1.90
N ILE A 14 -27.31 -6.15 1.17
CA ILE A 14 -26.75 -4.99 0.46
C ILE A 14 -26.11 -4.01 1.45
N LEU A 15 -26.80 -3.69 2.55
CA LEU A 15 -26.27 -2.82 3.60
C LEU A 15 -25.02 -3.39 4.27
N ALA A 16 -25.00 -4.70 4.52
CA ALA A 16 -23.84 -5.39 5.09
C ALA A 16 -22.63 -5.36 4.14
N LEU A 17 -22.84 -5.57 2.84
CA LEU A 17 -21.78 -5.50 1.83
C LEU A 17 -21.18 -4.09 1.73
N GLN A 18 -22.02 -3.05 1.75
CA GLN A 18 -21.55 -1.66 1.73
C GLN A 18 -20.67 -1.34 2.94
N PHE A 19 -21.00 -1.87 4.12
CA PHE A 19 -20.23 -1.66 5.34
C PHE A 19 -18.87 -2.36 5.32
N GLN A 20 -18.76 -3.52 4.66
CA GLN A 20 -17.48 -4.21 4.46
C GLN A 20 -16.59 -3.44 3.47
N VAL A 21 -17.17 -2.94 2.37
CA VAL A 21 -16.45 -2.11 1.39
C VAL A 21 -15.96 -0.81 2.03
N LEU A 22 -16.71 -0.22 2.96
CA LEU A 22 -16.31 1.00 3.68
C LEU A 22 -15.14 0.80 4.64
N LYS A 23 -14.89 -0.44 5.09
CA LYS A 23 -13.78 -0.78 5.99
C LYS A 23 -12.51 -1.15 5.26
N SER A 24 -12.63 -1.53 3.99
CA SER A 24 -11.48 -1.82 3.14
C SER A 24 -10.68 -0.55 2.90
N CYS A 25 -9.37 -0.69 2.74
CA CYS A 25 -8.57 0.41 2.24
C CYS A 25 -9.03 0.88 0.85
N VAL A 26 -8.72 2.13 0.55
CA VAL A 26 -9.07 2.74 -0.74
C VAL A 26 -8.28 2.07 -1.87
N GLU A 27 -8.93 1.83 -2.99
CA GLU A 27 -8.36 1.04 -4.09
C GLU A 27 -7.06 1.64 -4.64
N GLU A 28 -6.97 2.97 -4.75
CA GLU A 28 -5.73 3.64 -5.17
C GLU A 28 -4.56 3.38 -4.21
N GLU A 29 -4.83 3.32 -2.89
CA GLU A 29 -3.81 3.00 -1.88
C GLU A 29 -3.41 1.51 -1.97
N ARG A 30 -4.39 0.60 -2.16
CA ARG A 30 -4.14 -0.83 -2.38
C ARG A 30 -3.24 -1.06 -3.58
N VAL A 31 -3.57 -0.43 -4.71
CA VAL A 31 -2.78 -0.50 -5.94
C VAL A 31 -1.40 0.10 -5.73
N GLY A 32 -1.29 1.23 -5.03
CA GLY A 32 0.00 1.84 -4.68
C GLY A 32 0.92 0.91 -3.87
N LEU A 33 0.36 0.15 -2.93
CA LEU A 33 1.11 -0.86 -2.18
C LEU A 33 1.59 -1.99 -3.09
N LEU A 34 0.73 -2.49 -3.98
CA LEU A 34 1.14 -3.53 -4.92
C LEU A 34 2.22 -3.03 -5.91
N GLN A 35 2.17 -1.77 -6.33
CA GLN A 35 3.24 -1.14 -7.12
C GLN A 35 4.56 -1.07 -6.34
N PHE A 36 4.51 -0.76 -5.03
CA PHE A 36 5.71 -0.82 -4.20
C PHE A 36 6.26 -2.24 -4.08
N LYS A 37 5.39 -3.25 -3.93
CA LYS A 37 5.79 -4.67 -3.91
C LYS A 37 6.47 -5.06 -5.22
N GLU A 38 5.90 -4.68 -6.36
CA GLU A 38 6.50 -4.90 -7.68
C GLU A 38 7.84 -4.19 -7.84
N PHE A 39 7.97 -2.96 -7.32
CA PHE A 39 9.24 -2.25 -7.30
C PHE A 39 10.32 -3.03 -6.52
N VAL A 40 9.99 -3.55 -5.33
CA VAL A 40 10.93 -4.38 -4.55
C VAL A 40 11.34 -5.64 -5.31
N GLU A 41 10.41 -6.29 -6.00
CA GLU A 41 10.69 -7.45 -6.86
C GLU A 41 11.62 -7.06 -8.03
N SER A 42 11.37 -5.91 -8.67
CA SER A 42 12.16 -5.41 -9.80
C SER A 42 13.62 -5.09 -9.42
N GLU A 43 13.86 -4.74 -8.15
CA GLU A 43 15.19 -4.53 -7.59
C GLU A 43 15.90 -5.88 -7.23
N GLY A 44 15.25 -7.00 -7.51
CA GLY A 44 15.78 -8.35 -7.37
C GLY A 44 15.74 -8.90 -5.94
N TYR A 45 14.79 -8.43 -5.13
CA TYR A 45 14.47 -8.99 -3.82
C TYR A 45 13.21 -9.86 -3.91
N ASP A 46 13.12 -10.86 -3.04
CA ASP A 46 11.94 -11.71 -2.93
C ASP A 46 10.80 -10.94 -2.24
N ALA A 47 9.96 -10.28 -3.05
CA ALA A 47 8.91 -9.41 -2.54
C ALA A 47 7.76 -10.19 -1.88
N ASP A 48 7.52 -11.43 -2.30
CA ASP A 48 6.53 -12.31 -1.68
C ASP A 48 6.97 -12.76 -0.28
N HIS A 49 8.27 -13.03 -0.09
CA HIS A 49 8.79 -13.31 1.24
C HIS A 49 8.80 -12.07 2.15
N LEU A 50 9.06 -10.88 1.59
CA LEU A 50 9.04 -9.64 2.35
C LEU A 50 7.63 -9.17 2.70
N PHE A 51 6.66 -9.38 1.82
CA PHE A 51 5.27 -8.93 1.97
C PHE A 51 4.28 -10.09 1.76
N PRO A 52 4.28 -11.09 2.66
CA PRO A 52 3.51 -12.32 2.47
C PRO A 52 1.99 -12.11 2.59
N SER A 53 1.57 -11.06 3.28
CA SER A 53 0.15 -10.69 3.44
C SER A 53 -0.37 -9.79 2.31
N TRP A 54 0.51 -9.21 1.49
CA TRP A 54 0.12 -8.28 0.43
C TRP A 54 -0.38 -9.06 -0.77
N SER A 55 -1.70 -9.15 -0.88
CA SER A 55 -2.40 -9.96 -1.87
C SER A 55 -2.84 -9.13 -3.07
N GLY A 56 -2.64 -9.68 -4.28
CA GLY A 56 -3.19 -9.12 -5.52
C GLY A 56 -4.69 -9.29 -5.66
N ASP A 57 -5.35 -10.08 -4.79
CA ASP A 57 -6.79 -10.29 -4.80
C ASP A 57 -7.54 -8.95 -4.67
N PRO A 58 -8.40 -8.58 -5.63
CA PRO A 58 -9.21 -7.35 -5.57
C PRO A 58 -10.13 -7.27 -4.34
N LEU A 59 -10.42 -8.39 -3.69
CA LEU A 59 -11.24 -8.44 -2.48
C LEU A 59 -10.42 -8.33 -1.18
N SER A 60 -9.08 -8.30 -1.28
CA SER A 60 -8.21 -8.20 -0.11
C SER A 60 -8.16 -6.78 0.43
N ASP A 61 -8.51 -6.62 1.71
CA ASP A 61 -8.39 -5.36 2.43
C ASP A 61 -6.93 -5.10 2.84
N CYS A 62 -6.29 -4.09 2.25
CA CYS A 62 -4.91 -3.77 2.59
C CYS A 62 -4.71 -3.20 3.99
N CYS A 63 -5.77 -2.78 4.69
CA CYS A 63 -5.67 -2.42 6.11
C CYS A 63 -5.40 -3.63 7.01
N SER A 64 -5.62 -4.84 6.50
CA SER A 64 -5.26 -6.09 7.19
C SER A 64 -3.84 -6.58 6.88
N TRP A 65 -3.14 -5.93 5.94
CA TRP A 65 -1.81 -6.34 5.54
C TRP A 65 -0.77 -5.98 6.61
N GLU A 66 0.22 -6.86 6.77
CA GLU A 66 1.37 -6.59 7.62
C GLU A 66 2.04 -5.29 7.15
N ARG A 67 2.48 -4.47 8.11
CA ARG A 67 3.16 -3.19 7.88
C ARG A 67 2.30 -2.07 7.32
N VAL A 68 0.99 -2.29 7.19
CA VAL A 68 0.01 -1.25 6.84
C VAL A 68 -0.82 -0.93 8.08
N THR A 69 -0.94 0.35 8.40
CA THR A 69 -1.87 0.82 9.45
C THR A 69 -2.82 1.83 8.82
N CYS A 70 -4.11 1.58 8.98
CA CYS A 70 -5.17 2.46 8.49
C CYS A 70 -5.87 3.22 9.61
N ASN A 71 -6.48 4.34 9.26
CA ASN A 71 -7.48 4.98 10.09
C ASN A 71 -8.75 4.13 10.09
N SER A 72 -9.17 3.65 11.26
CA SER A 72 -10.30 2.73 11.42
C SER A 72 -11.67 3.32 11.02
N SER A 73 -11.78 4.64 10.92
CA SER A 73 -13.01 5.33 10.53
C SER A 73 -13.10 5.61 9.04
N THR A 74 -11.97 5.80 8.36
CA THR A 74 -11.93 6.21 6.94
C THR A 74 -11.37 5.14 6.00
N GLY A 75 -10.75 4.07 6.54
CA GLY A 75 -10.05 3.06 5.75
C GLY A 75 -8.75 3.56 5.10
N ARG A 76 -8.34 4.82 5.33
CA ARG A 76 -7.16 5.40 4.68
C ARG A 76 -5.87 4.94 5.34
N VAL A 77 -4.84 4.69 4.53
CA VAL A 77 -3.51 4.32 5.04
C VAL A 77 -2.88 5.53 5.72
N ILE A 78 -2.50 5.37 6.99
CA ILE A 78 -1.90 6.44 7.79
C ILE A 78 -0.47 6.12 8.23
N GLN A 79 -0.07 4.85 8.25
CA GLN A 79 1.32 4.45 8.52
C GLN A 79 1.74 3.28 7.63
N LEU A 80 2.98 3.35 7.15
CA LEU A 80 3.64 2.29 6.39
C LEU A 80 5.00 1.99 7.00
N SER A 81 5.23 0.71 7.33
CA SER A 81 6.51 0.21 7.85
C SER A 81 7.25 -0.57 6.77
N LEU A 82 8.00 0.13 5.93
CA LEU A 82 8.71 -0.43 4.78
C LEU A 82 10.22 -0.56 5.07
N ASN A 83 10.56 -0.79 6.34
CA ASN A 83 11.94 -0.94 6.78
C ASN A 83 12.48 -2.35 6.46
N ASN A 84 13.80 -2.44 6.27
CA ASN A 84 14.52 -3.70 6.06
C ASN A 84 13.99 -4.57 4.90
N THR A 85 13.48 -3.93 3.85
CA THR A 85 12.98 -4.55 2.61
C THR A 85 14.13 -4.94 1.66
N ARG A 86 15.37 -4.71 2.08
CA ARG A 86 16.60 -4.98 1.32
C ARG A 86 17.48 -6.09 1.91
N LYS A 87 16.98 -6.79 2.93
CA LYS A 87 17.77 -7.62 3.87
C LYS A 87 18.61 -8.74 3.25
N TYR A 88 18.28 -9.22 2.04
CA TYR A 88 18.79 -10.49 1.52
C TYR A 88 19.94 -10.39 0.52
N ARG A 89 20.25 -9.21 -0.02
CA ARG A 89 21.49 -9.03 -0.80
C ARG A 89 22.55 -8.41 0.10
N ARG A 90 23.74 -9.03 0.16
CA ARG A 90 24.93 -8.41 0.74
C ARG A 90 24.97 -6.98 0.22
N CYS A 91 24.86 -6.01 1.12
CA CYS A 91 25.00 -4.60 0.80
C CYS A 91 26.39 -4.42 0.19
N SER A 92 26.51 -4.54 -1.13
CA SER A 92 27.61 -3.92 -1.83
C SER A 92 27.38 -2.43 -1.64
N TYR A 93 28.34 -1.76 -1.00
CA TYR A 93 28.36 -0.31 -0.82
C TYR A 93 28.14 0.45 -2.15
N ASP A 94 28.26 -0.23 -3.30
CA ASP A 94 28.09 0.34 -4.65
C ASP A 94 26.66 0.30 -5.21
N SER A 95 25.70 -0.33 -4.53
CA SER A 95 24.31 -0.38 -5.01
C SER A 95 23.43 0.57 -4.20
N ASN A 96 23.37 1.83 -4.63
CA ASN A 96 22.42 2.79 -4.08
C ASN A 96 21.00 2.38 -4.50
N TRP A 97 20.10 2.21 -3.52
CA TRP A 97 18.68 2.04 -3.80
C TRP A 97 18.07 3.43 -3.99
N TYR A 98 17.56 3.70 -5.19
CA TYR A 98 16.90 4.95 -5.52
C TYR A 98 15.40 4.74 -5.55
N VAL A 99 14.68 5.44 -4.67
CA VAL A 99 13.23 5.28 -4.56
C VAL A 99 12.54 6.43 -5.31
N ASN A 100 11.59 6.09 -6.18
CA ASN A 100 10.78 7.11 -6.85
C ASN A 100 9.70 7.63 -5.89
N LEU A 101 9.67 8.95 -5.66
CA LEU A 101 8.66 9.58 -4.82
C LEU A 101 7.23 9.39 -5.34
N ALA A 102 7.07 9.12 -6.64
CA ALA A 102 5.80 8.79 -7.26
C ALA A 102 5.11 7.57 -6.60
N LEU A 103 5.89 6.61 -6.08
CA LEU A 103 5.37 5.41 -5.41
C LEU A 103 4.54 5.74 -4.17
N PHE A 104 4.75 6.92 -3.56
CA PHE A 104 4.04 7.33 -2.35
C PHE A 104 2.89 8.31 -2.62
N GLN A 105 2.66 8.72 -3.86
CA GLN A 105 1.58 9.64 -4.23
C GLN A 105 0.17 9.16 -3.85
N PRO A 106 -0.17 7.85 -3.92
CA PRO A 106 -1.50 7.40 -3.53
C PRO A 106 -1.86 7.62 -2.06
N PHE A 107 -0.85 7.71 -1.17
CA PHE A 107 -1.03 7.74 0.28
C PHE A 107 -1.13 9.18 0.81
N VAL A 108 -2.13 9.93 0.37
CA VAL A 108 -2.28 11.36 0.70
C VAL A 108 -2.55 11.65 2.19
N HIS A 109 -2.93 10.63 2.97
CA HIS A 109 -3.12 10.76 4.42
C HIS A 109 -2.00 10.10 5.25
N LEU A 110 -0.89 9.69 4.60
CA LEU A 110 0.21 9.05 5.28
C LEU A 110 0.85 10.02 6.29
N THR A 111 0.89 9.61 7.55
CA THR A 111 1.48 10.37 8.65
C THR A 111 2.82 9.80 9.09
N THR A 112 3.09 8.53 8.77
CA THR A 112 4.32 7.84 9.15
C THR A 112 4.77 6.93 8.01
N LEU A 113 6.01 7.11 7.57
CA LEU A 113 6.66 6.27 6.58
C LEU A 113 8.02 5.85 7.15
N ASP A 114 8.14 4.58 7.52
CA ASP A 114 9.41 4.01 7.96
C ASP A 114 10.09 3.32 6.78
N LEU A 115 11.24 3.85 6.38
CA LEU A 115 12.10 3.30 5.33
C LEU A 115 13.50 2.95 5.87
N SER A 116 13.63 2.83 7.18
CA SER A 116 14.90 2.54 7.85
C SER A 116 15.48 1.20 7.40
N PHE A 117 16.80 1.04 7.55
CA PHE A 117 17.52 -0.19 7.22
C PHE A 117 17.42 -0.66 5.76
N ASN A 118 17.19 0.26 4.82
CA ASN A 118 17.16 -0.07 3.39
C ASN A 118 18.35 0.44 2.57
N ALA A 119 19.26 1.20 3.19
CA ALA A 119 20.40 1.83 2.50
C ALA A 119 19.97 2.64 1.26
N ILE A 120 18.97 3.53 1.44
CA ILE A 120 18.50 4.45 0.39
C ILE A 120 19.63 5.43 0.06
N GLY A 121 20.08 5.43 -1.19
CA GLY A 121 21.14 6.32 -1.67
C GLY A 121 20.63 7.63 -2.23
N GLY A 122 19.32 7.73 -2.51
CA GLY A 122 18.69 8.96 -2.97
C GLY A 122 17.25 8.76 -3.41
N TRP A 123 16.64 9.86 -3.86
CA TRP A 123 15.27 9.91 -4.33
C TRP A 123 15.24 10.27 -5.81
N ILE A 124 14.37 9.62 -6.57
CA ILE A 124 14.05 10.04 -7.93
C ILE A 124 12.81 10.92 -7.83
N GLU A 125 12.98 12.20 -8.11
CA GLU A 125 11.86 13.11 -8.34
C GLU A 125 11.24 12.80 -9.70
N ASN A 126 9.92 12.83 -9.78
CA ASN A 126 9.25 12.80 -11.09
C ASN A 126 9.76 13.99 -11.91
N GLN A 127 10.46 13.70 -13.02
CA GLN A 127 10.84 14.67 -14.04
C GLN A 127 9.56 15.30 -14.62
N GLY A 128 9.07 16.33 -13.95
CA GLY A 128 7.74 16.88 -14.21
C GLY A 128 7.44 18.18 -13.47
N THR A 129 8.46 19.00 -13.19
CA THR A 129 8.38 20.48 -13.12
C THR A 129 9.77 21.01 -12.76
N TYR A 130 10.44 21.64 -13.72
CA TYR A 130 11.52 22.58 -13.40
C TYR A 130 10.90 23.72 -12.60
N LEU A 131 11.02 23.72 -11.28
CA LEU A 131 11.01 24.97 -10.54
C LEU A 131 12.43 25.53 -10.63
N ILE A 132 12.66 26.32 -11.68
CA ILE A 132 13.75 27.30 -11.67
C ILE A 132 13.40 28.26 -10.54
N LEU A 133 14.03 28.08 -9.38
CA LEU A 133 14.09 29.14 -8.40
C LEU A 133 15.22 30.08 -8.86
N THR A 134 14.82 31.25 -9.34
CA THR A 134 15.67 32.45 -9.48
C THR A 134 16.30 32.82 -8.16
#